data_AF-A0A498AF57-F1
#
_entry.id   AF-A0A498AF57-F1
#
_cell.length_a   1.000
_cell.length_b   1.000
_cell.length_c   1.000
_cell.angle_alpha   90.00
_cell.angle_beta   90.00
_cell.angle_gamma   90.00
#
_symmetry.space_group_name_H-M   'P 1'
#
loop_
_entity.id
_entity.type
_entity.pdbx_description
1 polymer ?
#
loop_
_entity_poly.entity_id
_entity_poly.type
_entity_poly.pdbx_seq_one_letter_code
_entity_poly.pdbx_strand_id
1 'polypeptide(L)'
;MAPVRRRGITATALLTLLLTATACGPVADRQPGDLRVGYDSLDGDLTVWPPRGTLAGDTTVRSAVTEAVRDWRSPADDRVHLPTSGILWSGEVGGAPLALVAADVPGESASWLLQVTAEGGRYAVTRAVEYTDPGYLVYSDVLPVHTSDGRRYLTSGRVQRLLGPDGRALRHTDGLTEPVDVPACRAVPVTATLRATEALPRGRAADRLLDLGTGTTDPRYPLVRDESGSGKRALTGLDTCALAGEEGPFGSVPRRIGDRDAPRSVPSSWPMTKLTVRTLGEVALGGGEPAELEQLSWETADGTMTAVVYRPADGGTPVVSPADRANPLQTYTLPVPGQPLAVLSWRPTADSSLSTPPDTLRLVDRPGLVVVPMPTRSETFSLAEAEKTHYRSLGGR
;
A
#
# COMPACT_ATOMS: atom_id res chain seq x y z
N MET A 1 74.16 -37.56 47.46
CA MET A 1 74.63 -36.21 47.11
C MET A 1 73.43 -35.37 46.69
N ALA A 2 73.03 -34.44 47.55
CA ALA A 2 72.24 -33.25 47.20
C ALA A 2 73.13 -32.31 46.31
N PRO A 3 72.66 -31.17 45.70
CA PRO A 3 71.54 -30.34 46.16
C PRO A 3 70.75 -29.50 45.09
N VAL A 4 69.54 -29.03 45.48
CA VAL A 4 69.11 -27.60 45.47
C VAL A 4 68.58 -26.86 44.21
N ARG A 5 67.48 -26.11 44.47
CA ARG A 5 66.99 -24.78 43.98
C ARG A 5 66.00 -24.63 42.80
N ARG A 6 64.72 -24.46 43.19
CA ARG A 6 63.87 -23.24 43.13
C ARG A 6 64.02 -22.20 41.97
N ARG A 7 62.84 -21.89 41.40
CA ARG A 7 62.14 -20.57 41.18
C ARG A 7 62.03 -19.98 39.76
N GLY A 8 60.79 -19.54 39.45
CA GLY A 8 60.40 -18.54 38.43
C GLY A 8 59.41 -19.11 37.39
N ILE A 9 58.08 -19.18 37.60
CA ILE A 9 57.01 -18.14 37.61
C ILE A 9 56.79 -17.43 36.25
N THR A 10 55.65 -17.76 35.63
CA THR A 10 54.66 -16.96 34.84
C THR A 10 54.18 -17.77 33.62
N ALA A 11 53.06 -18.49 33.69
CA ALA A 11 51.67 -18.02 33.57
C ALA A 11 51.32 -17.55 32.14
N THR A 12 50.55 -18.36 31.42
CA THR A 12 49.29 -17.91 30.82
C THR A 12 48.49 -19.12 30.34
N ALA A 13 47.29 -19.22 30.91
CA ALA A 13 46.33 -20.28 30.69
C ALA A 13 45.81 -20.27 29.26
N LEU A 14 45.80 -21.43 28.59
CA LEU A 14 45.02 -21.63 27.38
C LEU A 14 43.72 -22.33 27.74
N LEU A 15 42.66 -21.54 27.58
CA LEU A 15 41.23 -21.81 27.67
C LEU A 15 40.83 -23.25 27.34
N THR A 16 40.37 -23.93 28.37
CA THR A 16 39.25 -24.87 28.30
C THR A 16 37.94 -24.10 28.05
N LEU A 17 37.00 -24.75 27.37
CA LEU A 17 35.59 -24.38 27.20
C LEU A 17 35.28 -23.18 26.29
N LEU A 18 34.88 -23.50 25.05
CA LEU A 18 33.59 -23.11 24.47
C LEU A 18 33.45 -23.86 23.14
N LEU A 19 32.91 -25.07 23.23
CA LEU A 19 32.23 -25.71 22.11
C LEU A 19 31.08 -24.78 21.74
N THR A 20 31.28 -24.01 20.68
CA THR A 20 30.24 -23.24 20.02
C THR A 20 29.24 -24.22 19.43
N ALA A 21 28.28 -24.62 20.25
CA ALA A 21 26.95 -24.91 19.76
C ALA A 21 26.49 -23.66 19.01
N THR A 22 26.61 -23.65 17.69
CA THR A 22 25.77 -22.80 16.85
C THR A 22 24.36 -23.34 17.04
N ALA A 23 23.74 -22.90 18.13
CA ALA A 23 22.35 -23.14 18.41
C ALA A 23 21.56 -22.65 17.19
N CYS A 24 20.99 -23.59 16.44
CA CYS A 24 19.65 -23.41 15.94
C CYS A 24 18.85 -22.95 17.16
N GLY A 25 18.57 -21.64 17.24
CA GLY A 25 17.68 -21.11 18.27
C GLY A 25 16.38 -21.92 18.25
N PRO A 26 15.70 -22.05 19.40
CA PRO A 26 14.43 -22.76 19.45
C PRO A 26 13.54 -22.12 18.39
N VAL A 27 13.22 -22.88 17.34
CA VAL A 27 12.09 -22.59 16.47
C VAL A 27 10.96 -22.34 17.45
N ALA A 28 10.44 -21.12 17.50
CA ALA A 28 9.33 -20.76 18.38
C ALA A 28 8.35 -21.93 18.34
N ASP A 29 8.23 -22.61 19.48
CA ASP A 29 7.50 -23.87 19.57
C ASP A 29 6.16 -23.65 18.87
N ARG A 30 5.85 -24.55 17.93
CA ARG A 30 4.55 -24.61 17.29
C ARG A 30 3.53 -24.70 18.42
N GLN A 31 2.95 -23.58 18.84
CA GLN A 31 1.76 -23.66 19.68
C GLN A 31 0.72 -24.35 18.81
N PRO A 32 0.24 -25.56 19.17
CA PRO A 32 -0.61 -26.36 18.32
C PRO A 32 -2.05 -25.82 18.22
N GLY A 33 -2.27 -24.55 18.54
CA GLY A 33 -3.57 -23.93 18.52
C GLY A 33 -4.06 -23.70 17.09
N ASP A 34 -5.34 -24.03 16.86
CA ASP A 34 -6.10 -23.49 15.74
C ASP A 34 -6.12 -21.95 15.82
N LEU A 35 -6.25 -21.30 14.67
CA LEU A 35 -6.62 -19.89 14.61
C LEU A 35 -7.92 -19.67 15.37
N ARG A 36 -8.00 -18.56 16.11
CA ARG A 36 -9.25 -18.12 16.73
C ARG A 36 -10.21 -17.64 15.65
N VAL A 37 -11.51 -17.84 15.90
CA VAL A 37 -12.58 -17.26 15.07
C VAL A 37 -13.08 -16.01 15.76
N GLY A 38 -13.16 -14.92 15.01
CA GLY A 38 -13.12 -13.58 15.56
C GLY A 38 -11.69 -13.14 15.88
N TYR A 39 -11.53 -11.85 16.16
CA TYR A 39 -10.28 -11.25 16.61
C TYR A 39 -10.52 -10.56 17.96
N ASP A 40 -9.56 -10.65 18.88
CA ASP A 40 -9.64 -10.08 20.22
C ASP A 40 -9.44 -8.55 20.21
N SER A 41 -10.14 -7.86 19.32
CA SER A 41 -10.17 -6.41 19.26
C SER A 41 -11.48 -5.88 19.83
N LEU A 42 -11.33 -5.05 20.86
CA LEU A 42 -12.41 -4.38 21.55
C LEU A 42 -12.33 -2.87 21.32
N ASP A 43 -13.50 -2.24 21.35
CA ASP A 43 -13.69 -0.80 21.40
C ASP A 43 -14.73 -0.49 22.48
N GLY A 44 -14.25 -0.34 23.71
CA GLY A 44 -15.08 -0.50 24.90
C GLY A 44 -15.69 -1.90 24.96
N ASP A 45 -17.00 -1.98 25.16
CA ASP A 45 -17.74 -3.26 25.18
C ASP A 45 -18.00 -3.85 23.79
N LEU A 46 -17.66 -3.13 22.72
CA LEU A 46 -17.89 -3.60 21.34
C LEU A 46 -16.76 -4.51 20.88
N THR A 47 -17.10 -5.75 20.53
CA THR A 47 -16.21 -6.62 19.74
C THR A 47 -16.15 -6.14 18.29
N VAL A 48 -14.97 -5.74 17.83
CA VAL A 48 -14.77 -5.18 16.49
C VAL A 48 -14.82 -6.26 15.42
N TRP A 49 -14.27 -7.45 15.69
CA TRP A 49 -14.36 -8.60 14.78
C TRP A 49 -14.90 -9.82 15.54
N PRO A 50 -16.23 -9.94 15.70
CA PRO A 50 -16.81 -11.09 16.38
C PRO A 50 -16.75 -12.36 15.50
N PRO A 51 -16.86 -13.56 16.09
CA PRO A 51 -17.03 -14.80 15.33
C PRO A 51 -18.32 -14.74 14.49
N ARG A 52 -18.22 -14.97 13.17
CA ARG A 52 -19.36 -14.76 12.26
C ARG A 52 -19.18 -15.43 10.90
N GLY A 53 -20.30 -15.61 10.22
CA GLY A 53 -20.44 -16.43 9.02
C GLY A 53 -20.95 -17.84 9.36
N THR A 54 -21.53 -18.52 8.38
CA THR A 54 -22.24 -19.79 8.57
C THR A 54 -21.35 -20.95 9.02
N LEU A 55 -20.03 -20.85 8.82
CA LEU A 55 -19.04 -21.87 9.17
C LEU A 55 -18.17 -21.46 10.37
N ALA A 56 -18.48 -20.35 11.04
CA ALA A 56 -17.68 -19.83 12.17
C ALA A 56 -17.59 -20.80 13.37
N GLY A 57 -18.62 -21.63 13.57
CA GLY A 57 -18.66 -22.63 14.64
C GLY A 57 -18.09 -24.00 14.27
N ASP A 58 -17.69 -24.21 13.01
CA ASP A 58 -17.22 -25.51 12.53
C ASP A 58 -15.73 -25.69 12.85
N THR A 59 -15.44 -26.62 13.77
CA THR A 59 -14.06 -26.92 14.20
C THR A 59 -13.23 -27.58 13.10
N THR A 60 -13.86 -28.36 12.22
CA THR A 60 -13.17 -29.02 11.10
C THR A 60 -12.72 -28.00 10.07
N VAL A 61 -13.61 -27.05 9.74
CA VAL A 61 -13.29 -25.93 8.85
C VAL A 61 -12.17 -25.08 9.47
N ARG A 62 -12.29 -24.74 10.76
CA ARG A 62 -11.27 -23.93 11.46
C ARG A 62 -9.89 -24.58 11.44
N SER A 63 -9.78 -25.88 11.72
CA SER A 63 -8.50 -26.59 11.65
C SER A 63 -7.96 -26.63 10.22
N ALA A 64 -8.80 -26.90 9.21
CA ALA A 64 -8.37 -26.90 7.81
C ALA A 64 -7.87 -25.53 7.33
N VAL A 65 -8.56 -24.45 7.71
CA VAL A 65 -8.14 -23.07 7.44
C VAL A 65 -6.82 -22.76 8.14
N THR A 66 -6.65 -23.21 9.39
CA THR A 66 -5.39 -23.03 10.13
C THR A 66 -4.20 -23.67 9.42
N GLU A 67 -4.35 -24.91 8.93
CA GLU A 67 -3.29 -25.57 8.17
C GLU A 67 -2.96 -24.81 6.88
N ALA A 68 -3.98 -24.39 6.12
CA ALA A 68 -3.78 -23.60 4.90
C ALA A 68 -3.01 -22.29 5.16
N VAL A 69 -3.32 -21.60 6.25
CA VAL A 69 -2.63 -20.35 6.65
C VAL A 69 -1.21 -20.63 7.13
N ARG A 70 -0.99 -21.72 7.86
CA ARG A 70 0.34 -22.14 8.34
C ARG A 70 1.28 -22.50 7.18
N ASP A 71 0.73 -23.09 6.12
CA ASP A 71 1.47 -23.50 4.94
C ASP A 71 1.77 -22.34 3.99
N TRP A 72 0.97 -21.27 4.02
CA TRP A 72 1.20 -20.07 3.21
C TRP A 72 2.51 -19.35 3.60
N ARG A 73 3.10 -18.69 2.60
CA ARG A 73 4.31 -17.87 2.73
C ARG A 73 4.05 -16.52 2.10
N SER A 74 4.57 -15.47 2.74
CA SER A 74 4.54 -14.12 2.17
C SER A 74 5.45 -14.01 0.94
N PRO A 75 5.38 -12.91 0.16
CA PRO A 75 6.29 -12.71 -0.95
C PRO A 75 7.77 -12.68 -0.58
N ALA A 76 8.12 -12.32 0.68
CA ALA A 76 9.46 -12.40 1.23
C ALA A 76 9.84 -13.80 1.79
N ASP A 77 8.97 -14.79 1.62
CA ASP A 77 9.09 -16.16 2.16
C ASP A 77 9.00 -16.25 3.70
N ASP A 78 8.40 -15.24 4.33
CA ASP A 78 8.13 -15.25 5.76
C ASP A 78 6.85 -16.04 6.10
N ARG A 79 6.79 -16.48 7.36
CA ARG A 79 5.66 -17.28 7.88
C ARG A 79 4.70 -16.42 8.68
N VAL A 80 3.43 -16.80 8.66
CA VAL A 80 2.39 -16.22 9.51
C VAL A 80 2.65 -16.57 10.97
N HIS A 81 2.51 -15.57 11.85
CA HIS A 81 2.49 -15.77 13.28
C HIS A 81 1.06 -16.08 13.75
N LEU A 82 0.71 -17.36 13.84
CA LEU A 82 -0.64 -17.82 14.20
C LEU A 82 -1.19 -17.24 15.53
N PRO A 83 -0.39 -17.08 16.62
CA PRO A 83 -0.90 -16.56 17.89
C PRO A 83 -1.47 -15.13 17.83
N THR A 84 -0.99 -14.30 16.90
CA THR A 84 -1.48 -12.93 16.66
C THR A 84 -2.34 -12.83 15.40
N SER A 85 -2.69 -13.97 14.79
CA SER A 85 -3.55 -14.05 13.62
C SER A 85 -4.93 -14.58 14.00
N GLY A 86 -5.94 -14.31 13.16
CA GLY A 86 -7.31 -14.75 13.44
C GLY A 86 -8.23 -14.74 12.23
N ILE A 87 -9.28 -15.56 12.30
CA ILE A 87 -10.31 -15.66 11.25
C ILE A 87 -11.35 -14.57 11.50
N LEU A 88 -11.42 -13.58 10.60
CA LEU A 88 -12.37 -12.45 10.68
C LEU A 88 -13.79 -12.83 10.24
N TRP A 89 -13.91 -13.87 9.40
CA TRP A 89 -15.16 -14.37 8.84
C TRP A 89 -14.96 -15.78 8.28
N SER A 90 -15.94 -16.68 8.46
CA SER A 90 -15.93 -18.03 7.86
C SER A 90 -17.35 -18.46 7.50
N GLY A 91 -17.60 -18.74 6.22
CA GLY A 91 -18.94 -19.07 5.73
C GLY A 91 -18.95 -19.53 4.28
N GLU A 92 -20.14 -19.70 3.72
CA GLU A 92 -20.33 -20.04 2.31
C GLU A 92 -20.70 -18.79 1.49
N VAL A 93 -20.05 -18.61 0.34
CA VAL A 93 -20.36 -17.55 -0.63
C VAL A 93 -20.46 -18.18 -2.01
N GLY A 94 -21.60 -17.98 -2.70
CA GLY A 94 -21.83 -18.58 -4.01
C GLY A 94 -21.78 -20.12 -4.00
N GLY A 95 -22.09 -20.74 -2.85
CA GLY A 95 -22.04 -22.19 -2.67
C GLY A 95 -20.64 -22.76 -2.42
N ALA A 96 -19.62 -21.92 -2.24
CA ALA A 96 -18.25 -22.33 -1.93
C ALA A 96 -17.82 -21.83 -0.54
N PRO A 97 -17.08 -22.65 0.25
CA PRO A 97 -16.49 -22.19 1.50
C PRO A 97 -15.47 -21.07 1.28
N LEU A 98 -15.55 -20.03 2.11
CA LEU A 98 -14.63 -18.91 2.16
C LEU A 98 -14.32 -18.59 3.63
N ALA A 99 -13.04 -18.44 3.95
CA ALA A 99 -12.57 -17.86 5.19
C ALA A 99 -11.69 -16.65 4.91
N LEU A 100 -11.86 -15.60 5.72
CA LEU A 100 -11.11 -14.35 5.66
C LEU A 100 -10.25 -14.26 6.91
N VAL A 101 -8.93 -14.21 6.74
CA VAL A 101 -7.98 -14.31 7.85
C VAL A 101 -7.12 -13.05 7.90
N ALA A 102 -7.08 -12.40 9.06
CA ALA A 102 -6.04 -11.44 9.37
C ALA A 102 -4.80 -12.22 9.81
N ALA A 103 -3.79 -12.22 8.95
CA ALA A 103 -2.51 -12.87 9.18
C ALA A 103 -1.46 -11.82 9.53
N ASP A 104 -0.75 -12.04 10.63
CA ASP A 104 0.37 -11.23 11.05
C ASP A 104 1.68 -11.86 10.56
N VAL A 105 2.53 -11.07 9.89
CA VAL A 105 3.82 -11.52 9.34
C VAL A 105 4.93 -10.61 9.90
N PRO A 106 5.50 -10.95 11.06
CA PRO A 106 6.43 -10.05 11.77
C PRO A 106 7.66 -9.62 10.96
N GLY A 107 8.16 -10.48 10.06
CA GLY A 107 9.35 -10.20 9.23
C GLY A 107 9.17 -9.03 8.26
N GLU A 108 7.94 -8.79 7.81
CA GLU A 108 7.64 -7.75 6.82
C GLU A 108 7.12 -6.45 7.46
N SER A 109 6.88 -6.44 8.77
CA SER A 109 6.17 -5.35 9.45
C SER A 109 4.88 -4.97 8.70
N ALA A 110 4.11 -5.98 8.31
CA ALA A 110 2.87 -5.84 7.55
C ALA A 110 1.81 -6.81 8.05
N SER A 111 0.56 -6.45 7.84
CA SER A 111 -0.59 -7.34 8.07
C SER A 111 -1.16 -7.79 6.73
N TRP A 112 -1.66 -9.03 6.69
CA TRP A 112 -2.11 -9.68 5.45
C TRP A 112 -3.56 -10.15 5.57
N LEU A 113 -4.41 -9.77 4.63
CA LEU A 113 -5.75 -10.34 4.51
C LEU A 113 -5.67 -11.54 3.57
N LEU A 114 -5.79 -12.74 4.13
CA LEU A 114 -5.79 -13.97 3.36
C LEU A 114 -7.23 -14.40 3.08
N GLN A 115 -7.53 -14.72 1.83
CA GLN A 115 -8.75 -15.42 1.46
C GLN A 115 -8.43 -16.90 1.25
N VAL A 116 -9.02 -17.72 2.10
CA VAL A 116 -8.89 -19.18 2.06
C VAL A 116 -10.18 -19.74 1.48
N THR A 117 -10.06 -20.51 0.40
CA THR A 117 -11.21 -21.20 -0.21
C THR A 117 -10.95 -22.70 -0.26
N ALA A 118 -12.00 -23.48 -0.46
CA ALA A 118 -11.90 -24.93 -0.59
C ALA A 118 -12.23 -25.37 -2.01
N GLU A 119 -11.30 -26.09 -2.64
CA GLU A 119 -11.52 -26.76 -3.92
C GLU A 119 -11.22 -28.25 -3.79
N GLY A 120 -12.16 -29.11 -4.20
CA GLY A 120 -12.02 -30.57 -4.07
C GLY A 120 -11.79 -31.02 -2.62
N GLY A 121 -12.36 -30.31 -1.65
CA GLY A 121 -12.21 -30.61 -0.21
C GLY A 121 -10.88 -30.18 0.42
N ARG A 122 -9.99 -29.51 -0.33
CA ARG A 122 -8.73 -28.96 0.19
C ARG A 122 -8.80 -27.45 0.32
N TYR A 123 -8.52 -26.95 1.52
CA TYR A 123 -8.43 -25.53 1.79
C TYR A 123 -7.05 -25.00 1.37
N ALA A 124 -7.03 -23.86 0.68
CA ALA A 124 -5.80 -23.18 0.30
C ALA A 124 -6.02 -21.66 0.32
N VAL A 125 -4.94 -20.91 0.60
CA VAL A 125 -4.94 -19.46 0.39
C VAL A 125 -4.96 -19.21 -1.12
N THR A 126 -6.08 -18.70 -1.62
CA THR A 126 -6.25 -18.37 -3.04
C THR A 126 -6.04 -16.89 -3.32
N ARG A 127 -5.97 -16.07 -2.26
CA ARG A 127 -5.71 -14.64 -2.37
C ARG A 127 -5.03 -14.09 -1.14
N ALA A 128 -4.11 -13.14 -1.32
CA ALA A 128 -3.42 -12.50 -0.20
C ALA A 128 -3.21 -11.01 -0.47
N VAL A 129 -3.72 -10.17 0.43
CA VAL A 129 -3.64 -8.70 0.33
C VAL A 129 -2.77 -8.10 1.42
N GLU A 130 -1.81 -7.33 0.95
CA GLU A 130 -0.90 -6.37 1.55
C GLU A 130 -1.45 -5.20 2.37
N TYR A 131 -1.18 -5.11 3.68
CA TYR A 131 -1.31 -3.88 4.45
C TYR A 131 0.03 -3.50 5.06
N THR A 132 0.67 -2.51 4.47
CA THR A 132 2.01 -2.02 4.85
C THR A 132 2.03 -1.24 6.18
N ASP A 133 0.87 -1.06 6.82
CA ASP A 133 0.74 -0.50 8.16
C ASP A 133 0.47 -1.65 9.15
N PRO A 134 1.43 -2.00 10.04
CA PRO A 134 1.26 -3.08 11.01
C PRO A 134 0.02 -2.91 11.88
N GLY A 135 -0.79 -3.97 12.02
CA GLY A 135 -1.99 -3.96 12.85
C GLY A 135 -3.20 -3.26 12.21
N TYR A 136 -3.05 -2.69 11.00
CA TYR A 136 -4.12 -1.99 10.29
C TYR A 136 -5.38 -2.85 10.11
N LEU A 137 -5.23 -4.14 9.83
CA LEU A 137 -6.35 -5.05 9.62
C LEU A 137 -7.30 -5.15 10.81
N VAL A 138 -6.74 -5.11 12.01
CA VAL A 138 -7.50 -5.23 13.26
C VAL A 138 -8.33 -3.97 13.52
N TYR A 139 -7.84 -2.82 13.07
CA TYR A 139 -8.51 -1.53 13.20
C TYR A 139 -9.30 -1.10 11.96
N SER A 140 -9.23 -1.88 10.87
CA SER A 140 -9.96 -1.59 9.64
C SER A 140 -11.46 -1.72 9.84
N ASP A 141 -12.23 -0.82 9.25
CA ASP A 141 -13.69 -0.88 9.30
C ASP A 141 -14.30 -1.56 8.08
N VAL A 142 -13.60 -1.53 6.94
CA VAL A 142 -14.05 -2.11 5.68
C VAL A 142 -12.86 -2.80 5.02
N LEU A 143 -13.04 -4.06 4.62
CA LEU A 143 -12.03 -4.88 3.96
C LEU A 143 -12.59 -5.37 2.62
N PRO A 144 -11.89 -5.21 1.48
CA PRO A 144 -12.30 -5.68 0.18
C PRO A 144 -12.09 -7.19 0.12
N VAL A 145 -13.11 -7.85 -0.36
CA VAL A 145 -13.14 -9.29 -0.60
C VAL A 145 -13.36 -9.48 -2.08
N HIS A 146 -12.70 -10.47 -2.65
CA HIS A 146 -12.90 -10.83 -4.04
C HIS A 146 -13.41 -12.25 -4.15
N THR A 147 -14.55 -12.41 -4.80
CA THR A 147 -15.19 -13.69 -5.06
C THR A 147 -15.38 -13.86 -6.55
N SER A 148 -15.75 -15.07 -6.98
CA SER A 148 -15.99 -15.37 -8.41
C SER A 148 -17.11 -14.53 -9.02
N ASP A 149 -18.04 -14.05 -8.20
CA ASP A 149 -19.16 -13.19 -8.59
C ASP A 149 -18.85 -11.68 -8.44
N GLY A 150 -17.63 -11.30 -8.05
CA GLY A 150 -17.15 -9.93 -8.09
C GLY A 150 -16.56 -9.40 -6.77
N ARG A 151 -16.53 -8.06 -6.65
CA ARG A 151 -16.07 -7.34 -5.46
C ARG A 151 -17.13 -7.43 -4.37
N ARG A 152 -16.72 -7.70 -3.13
CA ARG A 152 -17.53 -7.57 -1.90
C ARG A 152 -16.75 -6.80 -0.84
N TYR A 153 -17.41 -6.44 0.25
CA TYR A 153 -16.76 -5.84 1.42
C TYR A 153 -17.12 -6.60 2.69
N LEU A 154 -16.13 -6.86 3.53
CA LEU A 154 -16.31 -7.29 4.90
C LEU A 154 -16.23 -6.06 5.82
N THR A 155 -17.27 -5.82 6.63
CA THR A 155 -17.33 -4.68 7.55
C THR A 155 -17.06 -5.09 8.98
N SER A 156 -16.37 -4.27 9.77
CA SER A 156 -16.19 -4.48 11.20
C SER A 156 -17.51 -4.28 11.97
N GLY A 157 -17.54 -4.67 13.25
CA GLY A 157 -18.65 -4.42 14.17
C GLY A 157 -18.88 -2.93 14.47
N ARG A 158 -17.93 -2.05 14.13
CA ARG A 158 -18.08 -0.59 14.25
C ARG A 158 -18.91 0.00 13.11
N VAL A 159 -19.01 -0.68 11.97
CA VAL A 159 -19.78 -0.17 10.83
C VAL A 159 -21.27 -0.37 11.09
N GLN A 160 -22.01 0.74 11.10
CA GLN A 160 -23.47 0.73 11.17
C GLN A 160 -24.12 0.55 9.81
N ARG A 161 -23.51 1.17 8.78
CA ARG A 161 -24.03 1.20 7.42
C ARG A 161 -22.89 1.42 6.44
N LEU A 162 -22.90 0.69 5.34
CA LEU A 162 -21.98 0.88 4.22
C LEU A 162 -22.76 1.33 2.99
N LEU A 163 -22.35 2.42 2.36
CA LEU A 163 -22.90 2.93 1.11
C LEU A 163 -21.95 2.58 -0.04
N GLY A 164 -22.50 2.05 -1.12
CA GLY A 164 -21.75 1.68 -2.32
C GLY A 164 -21.50 2.85 -3.29
N PRO A 165 -20.97 2.54 -4.49
CA PRO A 165 -20.66 3.51 -5.54
C PRO A 165 -21.83 4.40 -5.97
N ASP A 166 -23.05 3.87 -5.92
CA ASP A 166 -24.30 4.55 -6.26
C ASP A 166 -24.90 5.35 -5.08
N GLY A 167 -24.22 5.38 -3.93
CA GLY A 167 -24.67 6.03 -2.70
C GLY A 167 -25.79 5.27 -1.98
N ARG A 168 -26.17 4.08 -2.44
CA ARG A 168 -27.19 3.25 -1.77
C ARG A 168 -26.54 2.35 -0.73
N ALA A 169 -27.33 2.01 0.30
CA ALA A 169 -26.89 1.09 1.33
C ALA A 169 -26.66 -0.31 0.74
N LEU A 170 -25.48 -0.85 0.97
CA LEU A 170 -25.13 -2.22 0.59
C LEU A 170 -25.77 -3.19 1.59
N ARG A 171 -26.44 -4.20 1.05
CA ARG A 171 -26.94 -5.32 1.84
C ARG A 171 -25.77 -6.19 2.27
N HIS A 172 -25.84 -6.73 3.48
CA HIS A 172 -24.84 -7.63 4.01
C HIS A 172 -25.45 -8.68 4.94
N THR A 173 -24.78 -9.81 5.03
CA THR A 173 -25.08 -10.90 5.97
C THR A 173 -23.82 -11.17 6.77
N ASP A 174 -23.91 -11.15 8.09
CA ASP A 174 -22.76 -11.35 8.99
C ASP A 174 -21.56 -10.43 8.70
N GLY A 175 -21.85 -9.22 8.23
CA GLY A 175 -20.86 -8.20 7.87
C GLY A 175 -20.24 -8.34 6.48
N LEU A 176 -20.56 -9.37 5.71
CA LEU A 176 -20.11 -9.51 4.31
C LEU A 176 -21.20 -9.01 3.35
N THR A 177 -20.87 -8.07 2.47
CA THR A 177 -21.83 -7.52 1.52
C THR A 177 -22.20 -8.50 0.40
N GLU A 178 -23.34 -8.26 -0.24
CA GLU A 178 -23.59 -8.71 -1.62
C GLU A 178 -22.51 -8.16 -2.59
N PRO A 179 -22.40 -8.71 -3.82
CA PRO A 179 -21.47 -8.20 -4.82
C PRO A 179 -21.74 -6.72 -5.12
N VAL A 180 -20.66 -5.97 -5.34
CA VAL A 180 -20.65 -4.53 -5.58
C VAL A 180 -20.10 -4.26 -6.97
N ASP A 181 -20.75 -3.36 -7.70
CA ASP A 181 -20.32 -2.91 -9.01
C ASP A 181 -19.10 -1.99 -8.91
N VAL A 182 -17.92 -2.59 -8.90
CA VAL A 182 -16.64 -1.91 -8.94
C VAL A 182 -15.98 -2.19 -10.29
N PRO A 183 -15.93 -1.20 -11.20
CA PRO A 183 -15.28 -1.39 -12.49
C PRO A 183 -13.79 -1.68 -12.34
N ALA A 184 -13.25 -2.51 -13.24
CA ALA A 184 -11.90 -3.02 -13.11
C ALA A 184 -10.78 -1.98 -13.27
N CYS A 185 -11.02 -0.81 -13.88
CA CYS A 185 -9.98 0.22 -14.07
C CYS A 185 -10.49 1.62 -13.71
N ARG A 186 -11.38 1.70 -12.71
CA ARG A 186 -11.97 2.97 -12.29
C ARG A 186 -12.20 3.04 -10.79
N ALA A 187 -11.79 4.16 -10.21
CA ALA A 187 -12.06 4.46 -8.81
C ALA A 187 -13.55 4.75 -8.55
N VAL A 188 -14.09 4.18 -7.49
CA VAL A 188 -15.48 4.37 -7.03
C VAL A 188 -15.55 4.65 -5.53
N PRO A 189 -16.45 5.54 -5.08
CA PRO A 189 -16.56 5.87 -3.67
C PRO A 189 -17.27 4.75 -2.89
N VAL A 190 -16.83 4.54 -1.66
CA VAL A 190 -17.51 3.71 -0.66
C VAL A 190 -17.55 4.51 0.63
N THR A 191 -18.68 4.56 1.32
CA THR A 191 -18.82 5.37 2.54
C THR A 191 -19.36 4.53 3.69
N ALA A 192 -18.59 4.40 4.76
CA ALA A 192 -19.03 3.76 5.99
C ALA A 192 -19.55 4.80 6.98
N THR A 193 -20.70 4.54 7.59
CA THR A 193 -21.15 5.23 8.79
C THR A 193 -20.76 4.37 9.99
N LEU A 194 -19.96 4.92 10.90
CA LEU A 194 -19.50 4.24 12.10
C LEU A 194 -20.39 4.57 13.29
N ARG A 195 -20.64 3.55 14.10
CA ARG A 195 -21.38 3.63 15.36
C ARG A 195 -20.60 4.49 16.37
N ALA A 196 -21.30 5.06 17.34
CA ALA A 196 -20.64 5.60 18.51
C ALA A 196 -20.05 4.45 19.35
N THR A 197 -18.79 4.58 19.74
CA THR A 197 -18.02 3.62 20.54
C THR A 197 -17.20 4.38 21.59
N GLU A 198 -16.43 3.69 22.43
CA GLU A 198 -15.58 4.35 23.41
C GLU A 198 -14.43 5.13 22.75
N ALA A 199 -13.76 4.53 21.77
CA ALA A 199 -12.74 5.18 20.95
C ALA A 199 -13.32 6.25 20.03
N LEU A 200 -14.63 6.16 19.74
CA LEU A 200 -15.33 7.09 18.86
C LEU A 200 -16.66 7.58 19.46
N PRO A 201 -16.64 8.41 20.53
CA PRO A 201 -17.84 8.72 21.33
C PRO A 201 -18.98 9.40 20.56
N ARG A 202 -18.65 10.11 19.47
CA ARG A 202 -19.62 10.79 18.61
C ARG A 202 -19.99 9.97 17.36
N GLY A 203 -19.44 8.76 17.21
CA GLY A 203 -19.48 8.03 15.95
C GLY A 203 -18.75 8.77 14.82
N ARG A 204 -18.85 8.23 13.59
CA ARG A 204 -18.39 8.89 12.38
C ARG A 204 -19.46 8.79 11.31
N ALA A 205 -20.06 9.91 10.96
CA ALA A 205 -21.15 9.95 9.98
C ALA A 205 -20.70 9.48 8.58
N ALA A 206 -19.44 9.75 8.22
CA ALA A 206 -18.85 9.37 6.94
C ALA A 206 -17.35 9.10 7.11
N ASP A 207 -16.99 7.83 7.27
CA ASP A 207 -15.67 7.37 6.85
C ASP A 207 -15.72 7.12 5.34
N ARG A 208 -14.99 7.92 4.59
CA ARG A 208 -15.04 7.93 3.12
C ARG A 208 -13.83 7.20 2.59
N LEU A 209 -14.10 6.21 1.76
CA LEU A 209 -13.13 5.36 1.11
C LEU A 209 -13.29 5.50 -0.40
N LEU A 210 -12.21 5.23 -1.11
CA LEU A 210 -12.18 5.13 -2.56
C LEU A 210 -11.65 3.75 -2.91
N ASP A 211 -12.50 2.88 -3.45
CA ASP A 211 -12.04 1.64 -4.06
C ASP A 211 -11.47 1.99 -5.42
N LEU A 212 -10.16 1.80 -5.58
CA LEU A 212 -9.47 2.19 -6.80
C LEU A 212 -9.87 1.35 -8.00
N GLY A 213 -10.45 0.15 -7.80
CA GLY A 213 -10.84 -0.73 -8.90
C GLY A 213 -9.71 -0.88 -9.92
N THR A 214 -8.57 -1.44 -9.51
CA THR A 214 -7.30 -1.40 -10.27
C THR A 214 -7.08 -2.61 -11.18
N GLY A 215 -8.01 -3.57 -11.21
CA GLY A 215 -7.96 -4.76 -12.07
C GLY A 215 -6.87 -5.75 -11.69
N THR A 216 -5.96 -5.33 -10.82
CA THR A 216 -4.86 -6.10 -10.26
C THR A 216 -5.36 -6.87 -9.06
N THR A 217 -4.98 -8.14 -8.97
CA THR A 217 -5.57 -8.99 -7.96
C THR A 217 -4.81 -8.94 -6.62
N ASP A 218 -3.52 -9.23 -6.61
CA ASP A 218 -2.71 -9.30 -5.38
C ASP A 218 -1.31 -8.67 -5.58
N PRO A 219 -0.62 -8.24 -4.52
CA PRO A 219 -1.06 -8.16 -3.12
C PRO A 219 -1.71 -6.82 -2.76
N ARG A 220 -2.17 -6.05 -3.75
CA ARG A 220 -2.52 -4.63 -3.55
C ARG A 220 -3.88 -4.45 -2.89
N TYR A 221 -3.91 -3.72 -1.76
CA TYR A 221 -5.17 -3.33 -1.11
C TYR A 221 -5.80 -2.13 -1.83
N PRO A 222 -7.00 -2.27 -2.40
CA PRO A 222 -7.57 -1.26 -3.30
C PRO A 222 -8.28 -0.08 -2.61
N LEU A 223 -8.50 -0.09 -1.29
CA LEU A 223 -9.25 1.00 -0.63
C LEU A 223 -8.30 2.10 -0.12
N VAL A 224 -8.54 3.33 -0.56
CA VAL A 224 -7.80 4.53 -0.12
C VAL A 224 -8.72 5.37 0.76
N ARG A 225 -8.23 5.90 1.88
CA ARG A 225 -9.01 6.84 2.71
C ARG A 225 -9.13 8.18 1.99
N ASP A 226 -10.37 8.67 1.83
CA ASP A 226 -10.72 9.91 1.14
C ASP A 226 -11.66 10.79 1.97
N GLU A 227 -11.23 11.12 3.19
CA GLU A 227 -12.06 11.85 4.16
C GLU A 227 -12.59 13.18 3.61
N SER A 228 -11.78 13.88 2.80
CA SER A 228 -12.13 15.16 2.19
C SER A 228 -12.95 15.03 0.90
N GLY A 229 -13.05 13.83 0.31
CA GLY A 229 -13.66 13.61 -1.00
C GLY A 229 -12.83 14.13 -2.17
N SER A 230 -11.56 14.48 -1.92
CA SER A 230 -10.65 15.03 -2.93
C SER A 230 -10.06 13.95 -3.83
N GLY A 231 -9.95 12.71 -3.33
CA GLY A 231 -9.44 11.56 -4.08
C GLY A 231 -10.32 11.24 -5.29
N LYS A 232 -11.65 11.27 -5.11
CA LYS A 232 -12.60 11.13 -6.23
C LYS A 232 -12.34 12.14 -7.35
N ARG A 233 -12.08 13.41 -7.00
CA ARG A 233 -11.79 14.46 -7.98
C ARG A 233 -10.44 14.21 -8.66
N ALA A 234 -9.43 13.90 -7.87
CA ALA A 234 -8.07 13.68 -8.35
C ALA A 234 -7.93 12.51 -9.32
N LEU A 235 -8.74 11.46 -9.18
CA LEU A 235 -8.75 10.31 -10.10
C LEU A 235 -9.76 10.43 -11.24
N THR A 236 -10.41 11.58 -11.41
CA THR A 236 -11.39 11.76 -12.48
C THR A 236 -10.72 11.64 -13.86
N GLY A 237 -11.27 10.76 -14.69
CA GLY A 237 -10.79 10.50 -16.05
C GLY A 237 -9.45 9.75 -16.12
N LEU A 238 -8.93 9.25 -15.00
CA LEU A 238 -7.71 8.43 -14.99
C LEU A 238 -8.06 6.94 -14.97
N ASP A 239 -7.29 6.17 -15.73
CA ASP A 239 -7.33 4.71 -15.73
C ASP A 239 -6.54 4.19 -14.53
N THR A 240 -7.21 3.62 -13.54
CA THR A 240 -6.55 3.15 -12.31
C THR A 240 -5.74 1.87 -12.51
N CYS A 241 -5.96 1.10 -13.58
CA CYS A 241 -5.07 0.02 -13.98
C CYS A 241 -3.73 0.58 -14.47
N ALA A 242 -3.76 1.65 -15.29
CA ALA A 242 -2.55 2.34 -15.71
C ALA A 242 -1.82 2.98 -14.53
N LEU A 243 -2.55 3.57 -13.57
CA LEU A 243 -1.94 4.11 -12.36
C LEU A 243 -1.27 3.05 -11.49
N ALA A 244 -1.87 1.86 -11.40
CA ALA A 244 -1.37 0.72 -10.63
C ALA A 244 -0.30 -0.11 -11.36
N GLY A 245 -0.06 0.12 -12.65
CA GLY A 245 0.98 -0.57 -13.42
C GLY A 245 2.38 -0.33 -12.86
N GLU A 246 3.35 -1.16 -13.24
CA GLU A 246 4.75 -1.03 -12.79
C GLU A 246 5.37 0.31 -13.16
N GLU A 247 5.03 0.85 -14.34
CA GLU A 247 5.46 2.19 -14.78
C GLU A 247 4.53 3.30 -14.29
N GLY A 248 3.37 2.94 -13.75
CA GLY A 248 2.37 3.84 -13.22
C GLY A 248 2.76 4.40 -11.85
N PRO A 249 2.25 5.58 -11.47
CA PRO A 249 2.63 6.24 -10.23
C PRO A 249 2.41 5.40 -8.97
N PHE A 250 1.38 4.56 -8.88
CA PHE A 250 1.17 3.75 -7.68
C PHE A 250 2.09 2.53 -7.63
N GLY A 251 2.63 2.09 -8.77
CA GLY A 251 3.50 0.91 -8.87
C GLY A 251 5.00 1.20 -8.99
N SER A 252 5.40 2.43 -9.29
CA SER A 252 6.76 2.72 -9.76
C SER A 252 7.86 2.77 -8.70
N VAL A 253 7.52 2.82 -7.41
CA VAL A 253 8.52 2.76 -6.34
C VAL A 253 8.44 1.39 -5.66
N PRO A 254 9.40 0.48 -5.91
CA PRO A 254 9.38 -0.86 -5.36
C PRO A 254 9.53 -0.80 -3.83
N ARG A 255 8.89 -1.76 -3.16
CA ARG A 255 9.03 -1.92 -1.71
C ARG A 255 10.34 -2.62 -1.37
N ARG A 256 10.92 -2.21 -0.25
CA ARG A 256 12.09 -2.85 0.35
C ARG A 256 11.72 -3.44 1.70
N ILE A 257 12.14 -4.68 1.95
CA ILE A 257 11.93 -5.40 3.22
C ILE A 257 13.32 -5.75 3.76
N GLY A 258 13.69 -5.15 4.89
CA GLY A 258 15.08 -5.09 5.33
C GLY A 258 15.95 -4.46 4.23
N ASP A 259 17.03 -5.14 3.85
CA ASP A 259 17.96 -4.65 2.83
C ASP A 259 17.62 -5.10 1.40
N ARG A 260 16.52 -5.81 1.18
CA ARG A 260 16.19 -6.44 -0.12
C ARG A 260 14.97 -5.81 -0.77
N ASP A 261 14.99 -5.73 -2.10
CA ASP A 261 13.81 -5.36 -2.88
C ASP A 261 12.80 -6.52 -2.88
N ALA A 262 11.52 -6.17 -2.75
CA ALA A 262 10.40 -7.10 -2.69
C ALA A 262 9.37 -6.74 -3.79
N PRO A 263 9.67 -6.97 -5.08
CA PRO A 263 8.81 -6.55 -6.19
C PRO A 263 7.44 -7.24 -6.21
N ARG A 264 7.30 -8.37 -5.49
CA ARG A 264 6.05 -9.11 -5.34
C ARG A 264 5.19 -8.63 -4.15
N SER A 265 5.66 -7.63 -3.41
CA SER A 265 4.93 -6.97 -2.31
C SER A 265 4.21 -5.71 -2.81
N VAL A 266 3.38 -5.11 -1.96
CA VAL A 266 2.76 -3.81 -2.26
C VAL A 266 3.85 -2.76 -2.45
N PRO A 267 3.86 -2.01 -3.57
CA PRO A 267 4.87 -0.97 -3.82
C PRO A 267 4.87 0.11 -2.74
N SER A 268 6.04 0.69 -2.43
CA SER A 268 6.17 1.83 -1.51
C SER A 268 5.40 3.06 -2.00
N SER A 269 5.15 3.17 -3.31
CA SER A 269 4.32 4.22 -3.90
C SER A 269 2.82 3.99 -3.79
N TRP A 270 2.36 2.86 -3.23
CA TRP A 270 0.94 2.55 -3.19
C TRP A 270 0.14 3.51 -2.28
N PRO A 271 -1.00 4.07 -2.74
CA PRO A 271 -1.72 5.08 -1.98
C PRO A 271 -2.44 4.51 -0.76
N MET A 272 -2.35 5.23 0.36
CA MET A 272 -3.10 4.92 1.59
C MET A 272 -4.18 5.97 1.89
N THR A 273 -3.86 7.25 1.71
CA THR A 273 -4.77 8.36 2.05
C THR A 273 -4.37 9.67 1.35
N LYS A 274 -5.19 10.71 1.54
CA LYS A 274 -4.99 12.10 1.09
C LYS A 274 -4.62 12.21 -0.40
N LEU A 275 -5.26 11.40 -1.23
CA LEU A 275 -5.11 11.49 -2.66
C LEU A 275 -5.73 12.81 -3.14
N THR A 276 -4.90 13.69 -3.68
CA THR A 276 -5.26 15.05 -4.09
C THR A 276 -4.62 15.41 -5.41
N VAL A 277 -5.17 16.43 -6.08
CA VAL A 277 -4.63 16.98 -7.32
C VAL A 277 -4.54 18.50 -7.21
N ARG A 278 -3.51 19.08 -7.83
CA ARG A 278 -3.39 20.53 -8.04
C ARG A 278 -2.93 20.82 -9.46
N THR A 279 -3.51 21.85 -10.10
CA THR A 279 -3.01 22.33 -11.39
C THR A 279 -1.63 22.97 -11.22
N LEU A 280 -0.69 22.62 -12.08
CA LEU A 280 0.63 23.23 -12.18
C LEU A 280 0.65 24.35 -13.23
N GLY A 281 -0.03 24.13 -14.36
CA GLY A 281 -0.09 25.07 -15.47
C GLY A 281 -0.52 24.37 -16.76
N GLU A 282 -0.26 25.02 -17.90
CA GLU A 282 -0.57 24.48 -19.23
C GLU A 282 0.71 24.40 -20.07
N VAL A 283 0.75 23.47 -21.02
CA VAL A 283 1.83 23.31 -21.98
C VAL A 283 1.27 23.08 -23.37
N ALA A 284 1.72 23.88 -24.34
CA ALA A 284 1.43 23.68 -25.75
C ALA A 284 2.57 22.87 -26.40
N LEU A 285 2.25 21.71 -26.95
CA LEU A 285 3.21 20.84 -27.64
C LEU A 285 3.01 20.94 -29.15
N GLY A 286 4.09 21.07 -29.91
CA GLY A 286 4.05 21.10 -31.38
C GLY A 286 3.19 22.21 -32.02
N GLY A 287 2.85 23.28 -31.27
CA GLY A 287 1.94 24.34 -31.74
C GLY A 287 0.45 23.98 -31.64
N GLY A 288 0.09 22.89 -30.96
CA GLY A 288 -1.30 22.52 -30.65
C GLY A 288 -1.89 23.30 -29.48
N GLU A 289 -3.15 23.01 -29.17
CA GLU A 289 -3.86 23.63 -28.04
C GLU A 289 -3.16 23.33 -26.71
N PRO A 290 -3.16 24.29 -25.75
CA PRO A 290 -2.54 24.08 -24.44
C PRO A 290 -3.21 22.95 -23.67
N ALA A 291 -2.42 21.96 -23.27
CA ALA A 291 -2.85 20.84 -22.44
C ALA A 291 -2.54 21.13 -20.97
N GLU A 292 -3.40 20.65 -20.07
CA GLU A 292 -3.26 20.88 -18.63
C GLU A 292 -2.20 19.94 -18.02
N LEU A 293 -1.35 20.50 -17.16
CA LEU A 293 -0.45 19.76 -16.29
C LEU A 293 -0.96 19.86 -14.86
N GLU A 294 -1.21 18.71 -14.25
CA GLU A 294 -1.61 18.58 -12.86
C GLU A 294 -0.55 17.80 -12.08
N GLN A 295 -0.44 18.07 -10.78
CA GLN A 295 0.32 17.25 -9.85
C GLN A 295 -0.64 16.46 -8.97
N LEU A 296 -0.56 15.14 -9.09
CA LEU A 296 -1.16 14.19 -8.16
C LEU A 296 -0.27 14.07 -6.91
N SER A 297 -0.88 13.99 -5.73
CA SER A 297 -0.18 13.81 -4.45
C SER A 297 -0.98 12.88 -3.54
N TRP A 298 -0.29 12.00 -2.80
CA TRP A 298 -0.91 11.09 -1.84
C TRP A 298 0.07 10.69 -0.74
N GLU A 299 -0.44 10.13 0.35
CA GLU A 299 0.39 9.61 1.44
C GLU A 299 0.56 8.09 1.32
N THR A 300 1.76 7.65 1.69
CA THR A 300 2.15 6.24 1.81
C THR A 300 2.78 6.01 3.19
N ALA A 301 3.15 4.76 3.50
CA ALA A 301 3.91 4.45 4.71
C ALA A 301 5.27 5.15 4.75
N ASP A 302 5.87 5.43 3.58
CA ASP A 302 7.19 6.04 3.43
C ASP A 302 7.15 7.57 3.24
N GLY A 303 5.98 8.17 3.46
CA GLY A 303 5.73 9.61 3.32
C GLY A 303 4.97 9.98 2.06
N THR A 304 4.98 11.28 1.74
CA THR A 304 4.21 11.83 0.63
C THR A 304 4.84 11.51 -0.71
N MET A 305 4.05 10.96 -1.61
CA MET A 305 4.40 10.71 -3.01
C MET A 305 3.69 11.71 -3.91
N THR A 306 4.30 11.97 -5.07
CA THR A 306 3.75 12.86 -6.08
C THR A 306 4.00 12.32 -7.48
N ALA A 307 3.13 12.65 -8.42
CA ALA A 307 3.31 12.38 -9.84
C ALA A 307 2.69 13.52 -10.65
N VAL A 308 3.05 13.62 -11.93
CA VAL A 308 2.46 14.58 -12.86
C VAL A 308 1.50 13.86 -13.81
N VAL A 309 0.37 14.50 -14.04
CA VAL A 309 -0.63 14.12 -15.02
C VAL A 309 -0.65 15.18 -16.11
N TYR A 310 -0.53 14.74 -17.36
CA TYR A 310 -0.75 15.55 -18.54
C TYR A 310 -2.10 15.20 -19.15
N ARG A 311 -2.97 16.19 -19.28
CA ARG A 311 -4.32 16.05 -19.85
C ARG A 311 -4.37 16.74 -21.22
N PRO A 312 -4.41 15.96 -22.32
CA PRO A 312 -4.57 16.51 -23.65
C PRO A 312 -5.83 17.39 -23.76
N ALA A 313 -5.72 18.54 -24.42
CA ALA A 313 -6.82 19.49 -24.59
C ALA A 313 -7.97 18.94 -25.47
N ASP A 314 -7.66 17.99 -26.34
CA ASP A 314 -8.60 17.29 -27.23
C ASP A 314 -9.39 16.18 -26.53
N GLY A 315 -9.20 16.00 -25.22
CA GLY A 315 -9.83 14.93 -24.43
C GLY A 315 -9.20 13.56 -24.64
N GLY A 316 -8.01 13.49 -25.25
CA GLY A 316 -7.24 12.26 -25.37
C GLY A 316 -6.86 11.64 -24.01
N THR A 317 -6.31 10.43 -24.06
CA THR A 317 -5.92 9.68 -22.85
C THR A 317 -4.88 10.44 -22.04
N PRO A 318 -5.12 10.71 -20.75
CA PRO A 318 -4.12 11.34 -19.88
C PRO A 318 -2.83 10.52 -19.80
N VAL A 319 -1.69 11.21 -19.80
CA VAL A 319 -0.36 10.61 -19.63
C VAL A 319 0.12 10.91 -18.21
N VAL A 320 0.66 9.91 -17.52
CA VAL A 320 1.12 10.05 -16.13
C VAL A 320 2.61 9.75 -16.02
N SER A 321 3.30 10.46 -15.13
CA SER A 321 4.66 10.12 -14.75
C SER A 321 4.69 8.99 -13.71
N PRO A 322 5.82 8.29 -13.57
CA PRO A 322 6.15 7.58 -12.34
C PRO A 322 6.02 8.49 -11.11
N ALA A 323 5.82 7.87 -9.94
CA ALA A 323 5.86 8.57 -8.68
C ALA A 323 7.28 8.96 -8.29
N ASP A 324 7.35 10.07 -7.56
CA ASP A 324 8.53 10.55 -6.89
C ASP A 324 8.17 11.00 -5.48
N ARG A 325 9.10 10.81 -4.54
CA ARG A 325 8.93 11.27 -3.15
C ARG A 325 8.86 12.79 -3.13
N ALA A 326 8.06 13.35 -2.24
CA ALA A 326 7.96 14.80 -2.05
C ALA A 326 9.34 15.42 -1.74
N ASN A 327 9.79 16.35 -2.59
CA ASN A 327 11.04 17.11 -2.40
C ASN A 327 10.83 18.60 -2.76
N PRO A 328 11.72 19.51 -2.29
CA PRO A 328 11.63 20.93 -2.60
C PRO A 328 11.66 21.25 -4.10
N LEU A 329 12.60 20.64 -4.83
CA LEU A 329 12.61 20.58 -6.29
C LEU A 329 12.15 19.20 -6.74
N GLN A 330 11.00 19.16 -7.40
CA GLN A 330 10.47 17.96 -8.03
C GLN A 330 10.84 17.88 -9.50
N THR A 331 11.13 16.66 -9.96
CA THR A 331 11.56 16.37 -11.32
C THR A 331 10.88 15.12 -11.83
N TYR A 332 10.00 15.28 -12.81
CA TYR A 332 9.19 14.18 -13.34
C TYR A 332 9.57 13.86 -14.77
N THR A 333 9.63 12.56 -15.09
CA THR A 333 9.71 12.07 -16.46
C THR A 333 8.32 11.78 -16.95
N LEU A 334 7.85 12.55 -17.94
CA LEU A 334 6.52 12.42 -18.50
C LEU A 334 6.61 11.84 -19.92
N PRO A 335 6.19 10.58 -20.13
CA PRO A 335 6.38 9.86 -21.38
C PRO A 335 5.31 10.23 -22.44
N VAL A 336 5.17 11.51 -22.76
CA VAL A 336 4.22 11.95 -23.79
C VAL A 336 4.62 11.35 -25.15
N PRO A 337 3.71 10.66 -25.87
CA PRO A 337 4.01 10.06 -27.16
C PRO A 337 4.61 11.06 -28.15
N GLY A 338 5.75 10.70 -28.76
CA GLY A 338 6.45 11.53 -29.75
C GLY A 338 7.27 12.70 -29.18
N GLN A 339 7.02 13.15 -27.95
CA GLN A 339 7.73 14.27 -27.32
C GLN A 339 7.83 14.08 -25.80
N PRO A 340 8.72 13.20 -25.29
CA PRO A 340 8.89 13.01 -23.85
C PRO A 340 9.35 14.30 -23.19
N LEU A 341 8.81 14.60 -22.00
CA LEU A 341 9.02 15.86 -21.28
C LEU A 341 9.65 15.63 -19.91
N ALA A 342 10.49 16.57 -19.51
CA ALA A 342 10.92 16.72 -18.13
C ALA A 342 10.16 17.89 -17.49
N VAL A 343 9.45 17.62 -16.40
CA VAL A 343 8.66 18.61 -15.65
C VAL A 343 9.35 18.90 -14.32
N LEU A 344 9.73 20.15 -14.12
CA LEU A 344 10.37 20.66 -12.91
C LEU A 344 9.35 21.50 -12.14
N SER A 345 9.07 21.16 -10.88
CA SER A 345 8.04 21.82 -10.06
C SER A 345 8.56 22.10 -8.65
N TRP A 346 8.25 23.28 -8.12
CA TRP A 346 8.61 23.68 -6.76
C TRP A 346 7.57 24.66 -6.20
N ARG A 347 7.65 24.96 -4.90
CA ARG A 347 6.88 26.05 -4.31
C ARG A 347 7.68 27.35 -4.46
N PRO A 348 7.25 28.31 -5.29
CA PRO A 348 8.02 29.52 -5.50
C PRO A 348 8.02 30.41 -4.25
N THR A 349 9.19 30.92 -3.90
CA THR A 349 9.39 31.96 -2.89
C THR A 349 10.19 33.11 -3.51
N ALA A 350 10.25 34.26 -2.84
CA ALA A 350 11.00 35.42 -3.32
C ALA A 350 12.50 35.12 -3.51
N ASP A 351 13.04 34.20 -2.71
CA ASP A 351 14.46 33.82 -2.73
C ASP A 351 14.73 32.56 -3.58
N SER A 352 13.68 31.96 -4.16
CA SER A 352 13.84 30.75 -4.98
C SER A 352 14.31 31.10 -6.40
N SER A 353 15.39 30.47 -6.84
CA SER A 353 15.94 30.62 -8.19
C SER A 353 16.30 29.28 -8.80
N LEU A 354 15.66 28.93 -9.92
CA LEU A 354 15.96 27.73 -10.67
C LEU A 354 17.08 27.99 -11.69
N SER A 355 18.15 27.20 -11.60
CA SER A 355 19.17 27.09 -12.62
C SER A 355 18.94 25.84 -13.47
N THR A 356 18.97 26.02 -14.79
CA THR A 356 18.96 24.92 -15.76
C THR A 356 20.34 24.81 -16.39
N PRO A 357 20.70 23.64 -16.94
CA PRO A 357 21.88 23.52 -17.79
C PRO A 357 21.92 24.59 -18.90
N PRO A 358 23.12 24.92 -19.43
CA PRO A 358 23.26 25.79 -20.59
C PRO A 358 22.49 25.24 -21.80
N ASP A 359 21.94 26.14 -22.61
CA ASP A 359 21.22 25.82 -23.86
C ASP A 359 19.95 24.96 -23.69
N THR A 360 19.46 24.75 -22.45
CA THR A 360 18.20 24.05 -22.20
C THR A 360 17.03 24.84 -22.79
N LEU A 361 16.34 24.25 -23.78
CA LEU A 361 15.09 24.77 -24.30
C LEU A 361 13.97 24.64 -23.25
N ARG A 362 13.39 25.76 -22.84
CA ARG A 362 12.24 25.81 -21.91
C ARG A 362 10.95 26.01 -22.69
N LEU A 363 10.09 24.99 -22.70
CA LEU A 363 8.75 25.04 -23.30
C LEU A 363 7.78 25.83 -22.41
N VAL A 364 7.98 25.73 -21.09
CA VAL A 364 7.30 26.53 -20.07
C VAL A 364 8.38 27.06 -19.13
N ASP A 365 8.33 28.36 -18.83
CA ASP A 365 9.23 29.00 -17.88
C ASP A 365 8.47 30.02 -17.04
N ARG A 366 8.11 29.63 -15.82
CA ARG A 366 7.38 30.49 -14.87
C ARG A 366 7.74 30.13 -13.43
N PRO A 367 7.49 31.03 -12.46
CA PRO A 367 7.70 30.72 -11.05
C PRO A 367 6.96 29.45 -10.63
N GLY A 368 7.70 28.47 -10.10
CA GLY A 368 7.17 27.20 -9.61
C GLY A 368 7.02 26.08 -10.65
N LEU A 369 7.24 26.36 -11.95
CA LEU A 369 7.11 25.36 -13.02
C LEU A 369 8.03 25.67 -14.21
N VAL A 370 8.86 24.69 -14.56
CA VAL A 370 9.60 24.66 -15.82
C VAL A 370 9.34 23.33 -16.53
N VAL A 371 9.07 23.38 -17.83
CA VAL A 371 8.90 22.20 -18.67
C VAL A 371 9.91 22.27 -19.81
N VAL A 372 10.67 21.19 -19.99
CA VAL A 372 11.69 21.09 -21.04
C VAL A 372 11.50 19.77 -21.80
N PRO A 373 11.94 19.67 -23.07
CA PRO A 373 12.05 18.37 -23.72
C PRO A 373 12.98 17.46 -22.90
N MET A 374 12.68 16.15 -22.84
CA MET A 374 13.50 15.20 -22.09
C MET A 374 14.97 15.28 -22.54
N PRO A 375 15.92 15.54 -21.62
CA PRO A 375 17.34 15.56 -21.96
C PRO A 375 17.82 14.21 -22.51
N THR A 376 18.61 14.26 -23.59
CA THR A 376 19.18 13.05 -24.21
C THR A 376 20.31 12.44 -23.38
N ARG A 377 20.94 13.23 -22.50
CA ARG A 377 21.96 12.84 -21.54
C ARG A 377 21.53 13.25 -20.14
N SER A 378 22.17 12.70 -19.11
CA SER A 378 21.90 13.11 -17.73
C SER A 378 22.30 14.57 -17.53
N GLU A 379 21.33 15.38 -17.11
CA GLU A 379 21.46 16.81 -16.86
C GLU A 379 20.99 17.13 -15.45
N THR A 380 21.72 18.03 -14.78
CA THR A 380 21.44 18.43 -13.39
C THR A 380 20.82 19.81 -13.35
N PHE A 381 19.66 19.88 -12.72
CA PHE A 381 18.91 21.09 -12.41
C PHE A 381 19.16 21.45 -10.95
N SER A 382 19.20 22.75 -10.64
CA SER A 382 19.33 23.20 -9.26
C SER A 382 18.33 24.28 -8.89
N LEU A 383 17.78 24.18 -7.69
CA LEU A 383 16.93 25.18 -7.08
C LEU A 383 17.69 25.78 -5.91
N ALA A 384 18.12 27.03 -6.04
CA ALA A 384 18.66 27.79 -4.93
C ALA A 384 17.51 28.38 -4.10
N GLU A 385 17.52 28.15 -2.80
CA GLU A 385 16.68 28.83 -1.81
C GLU A 385 17.59 29.53 -0.79
N ALA A 386 17.00 30.33 0.11
CA ALA A 386 17.74 31.16 1.07
C ALA A 386 18.76 30.37 1.92
N GLU A 387 18.44 29.13 2.30
CA GLU A 387 19.28 28.32 3.19
C GLU A 387 20.09 27.25 2.46
N LYS A 388 19.58 26.75 1.33
CA LYS A 388 20.12 25.55 0.69
C LYS A 388 19.86 25.54 -0.82
N THR A 389 20.78 24.93 -1.56
CA THR A 389 20.57 24.56 -2.95
C THR A 389 20.20 23.09 -3.07
N HIS A 390 19.12 22.80 -3.77
CA HIS A 390 18.62 21.46 -4.06
C HIS A 390 18.99 21.07 -5.48
N TYR A 391 19.58 19.89 -5.67
CA TYR A 391 20.00 19.39 -6.99
C TYR A 391 19.19 18.16 -7.36
N ARG A 392 18.81 18.06 -8.64
CA ARG A 392 18.10 16.90 -9.18
C ARG A 392 18.59 16.64 -10.60
N SER A 393 18.81 15.38 -10.93
CA SER A 393 19.26 14.98 -12.27
C SER A 393 18.17 14.23 -13.01
N LEU A 394 18.03 14.51 -14.29
CA LEU A 394 17.11 13.82 -15.22
C LEU A 394 17.81 13.51 -16.54
N GLY A 395 17.29 12.52 -17.26
CA GLY A 395 17.84 12.10 -18.55
C GLY A 395 19.02 11.14 -18.40
N GLY A 396 19.49 10.66 -19.56
CA GLY A 396 20.40 9.51 -19.63
C GLY A 396 19.63 8.21 -19.42
N ARG A 397 19.26 7.56 -20.52
CA ARG A 397 18.83 6.16 -20.49
C ARG A 397 20.04 5.24 -20.47
#